data_AF-A0A6V8E5T4-F1
#
_entry.id   AF-A0A6V8E5T4-F1
#
_cell.length_a   1.000
_cell.length_b   1.000
_cell.length_c   1.000
_cell.angle_alpha   90.00
_cell.angle_beta   90.00
_cell.angle_gamma   90.00
#
_symmetry.space_group_name_H-M   'P 1'
#
loop_
_entity.id
_entity.type
_entity.pdbx_description
1 polymer ?
#
loop_
_entity_poly.entity_id
_entity_poly.type
_entity_poly.pdbx_seq_one_letter_code
_entity_poly.pdbx_strand_id
1 'polypeptide(L)'
;DADGLTDDVDACPGTPAGEQVDTFGCSESQKDDDNDGVSNDVDTCPNTPSGETVNEVGCSDSQIGPQGPLKILALHGGGQTANSFRSMQGMQDLMASLSDYEFFFASTPESNNVWIRDPPGGKGQPTTDRDWADASISYLDQIVEQEGPFHAILGYSQGAAMIPVYLANSENTFEKVLMYNGYLPTTHEGLMDTINEAAPFSEPAMVFSG
;
A
#
# COMPACT_ATOMS: atom_id res chain seq x y z
N ASP A 1 -9.76 32.36 30.04
CA ASP A 1 -10.36 32.77 28.73
C ASP A 1 -11.83 32.32 28.54
N ALA A 2 -12.53 31.92 29.62
CA ALA A 2 -13.92 31.44 29.59
C ALA A 2 -14.12 30.06 28.93
N ASP A 3 -13.05 29.28 28.83
CA ASP A 3 -13.06 27.84 28.55
C ASP A 3 -13.70 26.97 29.67
N GLY A 4 -13.88 27.53 30.87
CA GLY A 4 -14.50 26.87 32.00
C GLY A 4 -13.54 26.42 33.10
N LEU A 5 -12.23 26.68 32.94
CA LEU A 5 -11.21 26.46 33.97
C LEU A 5 -10.76 27.79 34.59
N THR A 6 -10.27 27.71 35.83
CA THR A 6 -9.68 28.88 36.50
C THR A 6 -8.21 28.96 36.16
N ASP A 7 -7.68 30.19 36.02
CA ASP A 7 -6.30 30.46 35.60
C ASP A 7 -5.22 29.71 36.44
N ASP A 8 -5.53 29.28 37.67
CA ASP A 8 -4.61 28.53 38.54
C ASP A 8 -4.47 27.04 38.19
N VAL A 9 -5.39 26.49 37.38
CA VAL A 9 -5.40 25.10 36.92
C VAL A 9 -5.40 24.96 35.40
N ASP A 10 -5.50 26.07 34.67
CA ASP A 10 -5.43 26.14 33.21
C ASP A 10 -3.97 26.10 32.72
N ALA A 11 -3.64 25.06 31.97
CA ALA A 11 -2.32 24.88 31.37
C ALA A 11 -2.17 25.58 30.01
N CYS A 12 -3.29 25.97 29.39
CA CYS A 12 -3.37 26.51 28.03
C CYS A 12 -4.11 27.86 28.01
N PRO A 13 -3.54 28.91 28.61
CA PRO A 13 -4.20 30.20 28.69
C PRO A 13 -4.45 30.81 27.31
N GLY A 14 -5.62 31.38 27.13
CA GLY A 14 -6.03 32.06 25.90
C GLY A 14 -6.79 31.18 24.91
N THR A 15 -7.43 30.10 25.37
CA THR A 15 -8.27 29.21 24.57
C THR A 15 -9.32 30.00 23.79
N PRO A 16 -9.42 29.81 22.46
CA PRO A 16 -10.41 30.50 21.65
C PRO A 16 -11.85 30.24 22.11
N ALA A 17 -12.67 31.30 22.10
CA ALA A 17 -14.02 31.23 22.63
C ALA A 17 -14.89 30.24 21.85
N GLY A 18 -15.47 29.27 22.57
CA GLY A 18 -16.39 28.26 22.02
C GLY A 18 -15.73 26.95 21.64
N GLU A 19 -14.40 26.83 21.78
CA GLU A 19 -13.72 25.55 21.62
C GLU A 19 -13.94 24.63 22.83
N GLN A 20 -13.92 23.32 22.58
CA GLN A 20 -13.95 22.34 23.65
C GLN A 20 -12.53 22.15 24.18
N VAL A 21 -12.39 22.17 25.50
CA VAL A 21 -11.11 21.95 26.18
C VAL A 21 -11.10 20.61 26.90
N ASP A 22 -9.90 20.07 27.05
CA ASP A 22 -9.64 18.90 27.87
C ASP A 22 -9.60 19.24 29.38
N THR A 23 -9.15 18.30 30.21
CA THR A 23 -9.04 18.50 31.67
C THR A 23 -7.98 19.51 32.09
N PHE A 24 -7.12 19.93 31.17
CA PHE A 24 -6.04 20.88 31.40
C PHE A 24 -6.33 22.27 30.81
N GLY A 25 -7.50 22.47 30.18
CA GLY A 25 -7.88 23.76 29.57
C GLY A 25 -7.39 23.92 28.14
N CYS A 26 -6.83 22.87 27.55
CA CYS A 26 -6.28 22.91 26.21
C CYS A 26 -7.32 22.44 25.20
N SER A 27 -7.57 23.24 24.16
CA SER A 27 -8.31 22.81 22.99
C SER A 27 -7.38 22.19 21.92
N GLU A 28 -7.96 21.46 20.96
CA GLU A 28 -7.18 20.86 19.87
C GLU A 28 -6.43 21.91 19.02
N SER A 29 -6.89 23.16 18.96
CA SER A 29 -6.18 24.25 18.26
C SER A 29 -4.94 24.75 18.98
N GLN A 30 -4.80 24.42 20.27
CA GLN A 30 -3.64 24.78 21.09
C GLN A 30 -2.68 23.61 21.31
N LYS A 31 -3.13 22.38 21.07
CA LYS A 31 -2.33 21.16 21.25
C LYS A 31 -1.61 20.79 19.96
N ASP A 32 -0.43 20.20 20.12
CA ASP A 32 0.39 19.59 19.08
C ASP A 32 1.04 18.37 19.73
N ASP A 33 0.39 17.21 19.58
CA ASP A 33 0.71 16.00 20.35
C ASP A 33 2.01 15.32 19.90
N ASP A 34 2.40 15.46 18.63
CA ASP A 34 3.64 14.89 18.08
C ASP A 34 4.77 15.91 17.91
N ASN A 35 4.50 17.19 18.16
CA ASN A 35 5.43 18.31 18.15
C ASN A 35 6.05 18.56 16.77
N ASP A 36 5.26 18.38 15.71
CA ASP A 36 5.69 18.67 14.34
C ASP A 36 5.48 20.14 13.92
N GLY A 37 4.80 20.92 14.77
CA GLY A 37 4.53 22.35 14.59
C GLY A 37 3.16 22.64 13.96
N VAL A 38 2.32 21.63 13.74
CA VAL A 38 0.92 21.77 13.30
C VAL A 38 0.00 21.38 14.44
N SER A 39 -1.02 22.21 14.72
CA SER A 39 -1.95 21.94 15.81
C SER A 39 -2.86 20.75 15.49
N ASN A 40 -3.26 20.00 16.51
CA ASN A 40 -4.06 18.77 16.38
C ASN A 40 -5.38 18.98 15.60
N ASP A 41 -5.96 20.18 15.62
CA ASP A 41 -7.19 20.49 14.87
C ASP A 41 -6.97 20.64 13.34
N VAL A 42 -5.73 20.88 12.92
CA VAL A 42 -5.29 21.00 11.51
C VAL A 42 -4.51 19.76 11.07
N ASP A 43 -3.81 19.11 12.00
CA ASP A 43 -2.97 17.96 11.72
C ASP A 43 -3.80 16.75 11.23
N THR A 44 -3.48 16.32 10.02
CA THR A 44 -4.10 15.17 9.37
C THR A 44 -3.28 13.89 9.57
N CYS A 45 -2.01 14.01 9.97
CA CYS A 45 -1.03 12.94 10.05
C CYS A 45 -0.44 12.80 11.47
N PRO A 46 -1.22 12.30 12.44
CA PRO A 46 -0.76 12.20 13.81
C PRO A 46 0.43 11.26 13.95
N ASN A 47 1.33 11.58 14.88
CA ASN A 47 2.58 10.85 15.16
C ASN A 47 3.63 11.01 14.06
N THR A 48 3.77 12.22 13.52
CA THR A 48 4.89 12.60 12.67
C THR A 48 6.23 12.18 13.27
N PRO A 49 7.08 11.44 12.54
CA PRO A 49 8.39 11.03 13.04
C PRO A 49 9.24 12.25 13.42
N SER A 50 9.82 12.20 14.63
CA SER A 50 10.58 13.33 15.17
C SER A 50 11.75 13.74 14.27
N GLY A 51 11.79 15.01 13.92
CA GLY A 51 12.84 15.62 13.10
C GLY A 51 12.55 15.65 11.60
N GLU A 52 11.39 15.13 11.16
CA GLU A 52 10.94 15.28 9.78
C GLU A 52 10.27 16.64 9.56
N THR A 53 10.36 17.14 8.33
CA THR A 53 9.64 18.35 7.90
C THR A 53 8.26 17.98 7.43
N VAL A 54 7.25 18.74 7.87
CA VAL A 54 5.85 18.52 7.50
C VAL A 54 5.32 19.56 6.52
N ASN A 55 4.27 19.19 5.80
CA ASN A 55 3.49 20.08 4.96
C ASN A 55 2.46 20.89 5.79
N GLU A 56 1.60 21.66 5.13
CA GLU A 56 0.61 22.55 5.78
C GLU A 56 -0.45 21.81 6.62
N VAL A 57 -0.55 20.48 6.52
CA VAL A 57 -1.52 19.65 7.23
C VAL A 57 -0.85 18.62 8.16
N GLY A 58 0.41 18.87 8.55
CA GLY A 58 1.13 18.02 9.52
C GLY A 58 1.73 16.74 8.93
N CYS A 59 1.66 16.53 7.62
CA CYS A 59 2.16 15.28 7.04
C CYS A 59 3.61 15.39 6.57
N SER A 60 4.46 14.46 7.00
CA SER A 60 5.83 14.29 6.48
C SER A 60 5.89 13.45 5.20
N ASP A 61 6.99 13.59 4.45
CA ASP A 61 7.26 12.77 3.26
C ASP A 61 7.32 11.27 3.56
N SER A 62 7.66 10.84 4.78
CA SER A 62 7.65 9.42 5.14
C SER A 62 6.25 8.88 5.39
N GLN A 63 5.34 9.73 5.89
CA GLN A 63 3.95 9.36 6.20
C GLN A 63 3.08 9.32 4.96
N ILE A 64 3.23 10.31 4.06
CA ILE A 64 2.38 10.41 2.86
C ILE A 64 3.14 10.19 1.56
N GLY A 65 4.47 10.29 1.53
CA GLY A 65 5.25 10.34 0.29
C GLY A 65 5.42 11.79 -0.21
N PRO A 66 6.50 12.11 -0.95
CA PRO A 66 6.80 13.48 -1.39
C PRO A 66 5.81 14.09 -2.40
N GLN A 67 4.75 13.36 -2.79
CA GLN A 67 3.81 13.75 -3.86
C GLN A 67 2.32 13.54 -3.49
N GLY A 68 1.98 13.22 -2.23
CA GLY A 68 0.64 12.77 -1.83
C GLY A 68 0.59 11.27 -1.51
N PRO A 69 -0.57 10.73 -1.07
CA PRO A 69 -0.69 9.50 -0.28
C PRO A 69 0.07 8.29 -0.84
N LEU A 70 0.59 7.45 0.05
CA LEU A 70 1.36 6.27 -0.31
C LEU A 70 0.51 5.31 -1.16
N LYS A 71 1.02 4.91 -2.33
CA LYS A 71 0.24 4.09 -3.26
C LYS A 71 0.50 2.60 -3.08
N ILE A 72 -0.56 1.79 -3.15
CA ILE A 72 -0.49 0.33 -3.21
C ILE A 72 -0.97 -0.16 -4.58
N LEU A 73 -0.09 -0.85 -5.31
CA LEU A 73 -0.45 -1.55 -6.54
C LEU A 73 -1.10 -2.89 -6.19
N ALA A 74 -2.39 -3.05 -6.49
CA ALA A 74 -3.19 -4.21 -6.12
C ALA A 74 -3.49 -5.12 -7.33
N LEU A 75 -3.03 -6.37 -7.27
CA LEU A 75 -3.19 -7.40 -8.29
C LEU A 75 -4.29 -8.41 -7.91
N HIS A 76 -5.34 -8.48 -8.74
CA HIS A 76 -6.50 -9.35 -8.52
C HIS A 76 -6.18 -10.84 -8.71
N GLY A 77 -7.04 -11.73 -8.20
CA GLY A 77 -6.96 -13.17 -8.46
C GLY A 77 -7.33 -13.55 -9.89
N GLY A 78 -6.92 -14.76 -10.33
CA GLY A 78 -7.24 -15.26 -11.66
C GLY A 78 -8.75 -15.37 -11.87
N GLY A 79 -9.25 -14.88 -13.01
CA GLY A 79 -10.68 -14.83 -13.35
C GLY A 79 -11.45 -13.67 -12.71
N GLN A 80 -10.83 -12.89 -11.82
CA GLN A 80 -11.41 -11.67 -11.26
C GLN A 80 -11.09 -10.45 -12.13
N THR A 81 -11.79 -9.34 -11.92
CA THR A 81 -11.42 -8.02 -12.44
C THR A 81 -10.95 -7.11 -11.30
N ALA A 82 -10.26 -6.02 -11.63
CA ALA A 82 -9.92 -4.96 -10.68
C ALA A 82 -11.15 -4.49 -9.86
N ASN A 83 -12.29 -4.26 -10.53
CA ASN A 83 -13.53 -3.84 -9.88
C ASN A 83 -14.10 -4.89 -8.93
N SER A 84 -14.09 -6.17 -9.34
CA SER A 84 -14.57 -7.24 -8.46
C SER A 84 -13.65 -7.46 -7.26
N PHE A 85 -12.34 -7.24 -7.42
CA PHE A 85 -11.37 -7.35 -6.34
C PHE A 85 -11.50 -6.19 -5.35
N ARG A 86 -11.61 -4.94 -5.85
CA ARG A 86 -11.91 -3.76 -5.04
C ARG A 86 -13.21 -3.91 -4.23
N SER A 87 -14.21 -4.60 -4.78
CA SER A 87 -15.51 -4.82 -4.13
C SER A 87 -15.52 -5.97 -3.12
N MET A 88 -14.42 -6.70 -2.92
CA MET A 88 -14.36 -7.75 -1.90
C MET A 88 -14.38 -7.12 -0.50
N GLN A 89 -15.18 -7.68 0.41
CA GLN A 89 -15.30 -7.15 1.78
C GLN A 89 -13.93 -6.98 2.46
N GLY A 90 -13.07 -7.99 2.37
CA GLY A 90 -11.72 -7.90 2.95
C GLY A 90 -10.85 -6.79 2.36
N MET A 91 -11.03 -6.45 1.07
CA MET A 91 -10.34 -5.30 0.48
C MET A 91 -10.94 -3.98 0.94
N GLN A 92 -12.27 -3.90 1.10
CA GLN A 92 -12.91 -2.69 1.63
C GLN A 92 -12.49 -2.43 3.08
N ASP A 93 -12.44 -3.48 3.90
CA ASP A 93 -11.98 -3.40 5.29
C ASP A 93 -10.50 -2.95 5.35
N LEU A 94 -9.66 -3.50 4.47
CA LEU A 94 -8.25 -3.11 4.37
C LEU A 94 -8.08 -1.65 3.94
N MET A 95 -8.80 -1.21 2.91
CA MET A 95 -8.78 0.18 2.43
C MET A 95 -9.27 1.15 3.52
N ALA A 96 -10.28 0.78 4.31
CA ALA A 96 -10.74 1.58 5.43
C ALA A 96 -9.73 1.63 6.59
N SER A 97 -8.97 0.56 6.78
CA SER A 97 -7.94 0.47 7.83
C SER A 97 -6.62 1.15 7.46
N LEU A 98 -6.36 1.32 6.16
CA LEU A 98 -5.18 1.97 5.60
C LEU A 98 -5.59 3.25 4.87
N SER A 99 -6.23 4.18 5.59
CA SER A 99 -6.75 5.43 5.03
C SER A 99 -5.70 6.32 4.40
N ASP A 100 -4.46 6.20 4.84
CA ASP A 100 -3.33 7.01 4.38
C ASP A 100 -2.73 6.48 3.06
N TYR A 101 -3.24 5.33 2.59
CA TYR A 101 -2.83 4.69 1.35
C TYR A 101 -3.88 4.83 0.25
N GLU A 102 -3.42 5.15 -0.95
CA GLU A 102 -4.23 5.07 -2.16
C GLU A 102 -4.05 3.70 -2.85
N PHE A 103 -5.15 2.99 -3.08
CA PHE A 103 -5.12 1.69 -3.77
C PHE A 103 -5.37 1.81 -5.27
N PHE A 104 -4.36 1.44 -6.06
CA PHE A 104 -4.46 1.30 -7.50
C PHE A 104 -4.73 -0.17 -7.88
N PHE A 105 -5.94 -0.45 -8.36
CA PHE A 105 -6.34 -1.81 -8.75
C PHE A 105 -6.06 -2.03 -10.24
N ALA A 106 -4.97 -2.74 -10.53
CA ALA A 106 -4.60 -3.04 -11.91
C ALA A 106 -5.48 -4.14 -12.51
N SER A 107 -5.80 -4.02 -13.80
CA SER A 107 -6.44 -5.09 -14.59
C SER A 107 -5.39 -5.72 -15.49
N THR A 108 -5.30 -7.05 -15.50
CA THR A 108 -4.36 -7.76 -16.37
C THR A 108 -4.54 -7.45 -17.87
N PRO A 109 -3.46 -7.45 -18.68
CA PRO A 109 -3.55 -7.33 -20.13
C PRO A 109 -3.98 -8.63 -20.82
N GLU A 110 -3.98 -9.76 -20.10
CA GLU A 110 -4.24 -11.07 -20.68
C GLU A 110 -5.74 -11.42 -20.74
N SER A 111 -6.08 -12.29 -21.70
CA SER A 111 -7.44 -12.83 -21.81
C SER A 111 -7.86 -13.65 -20.59
N ASN A 112 -9.17 -13.77 -20.33
CA ASN A 112 -9.74 -14.50 -19.19
C ASN A 112 -9.37 -13.96 -17.80
N ASN A 113 -8.87 -12.74 -17.74
CA ASN A 113 -8.48 -12.04 -16.51
C ASN A 113 -7.49 -12.84 -15.63
N VAL A 114 -6.42 -13.38 -16.24
CA VAL A 114 -5.31 -14.02 -15.52
C VAL A 114 -4.04 -13.18 -15.63
N TRP A 115 -3.14 -13.23 -14.66
CA TRP A 115 -1.81 -12.60 -14.77
C TRP A 115 -0.78 -13.53 -15.40
N ILE A 116 -0.91 -14.83 -15.11
CA ILE A 116 -0.05 -15.89 -15.66
C ILE A 116 -0.97 -16.84 -16.41
N ARG A 117 -0.78 -16.96 -17.73
CA ARG A 117 -1.55 -17.87 -18.57
C ARG A 117 -1.27 -19.32 -18.19
N ASP A 118 -2.27 -20.19 -18.33
CA ASP A 118 -2.04 -21.64 -18.24
C ASP A 118 -0.93 -22.07 -19.22
N PRO A 119 -0.08 -23.05 -18.86
CA PRO A 119 0.94 -23.56 -19.77
C PRO A 119 0.28 -24.17 -21.04
N PRO A 120 1.00 -24.24 -22.17
CA PRO A 120 0.40 -24.55 -23.46
C PRO A 120 -0.22 -25.97 -23.53
N GLY A 121 0.31 -26.92 -22.76
CA GLY A 121 -0.25 -28.27 -22.63
C GLY A 121 -1.23 -28.45 -21.47
N GLY A 122 -1.65 -27.35 -20.82
CA GLY A 122 -2.48 -27.36 -19.62
C GLY A 122 -1.73 -27.80 -18.37
N LYS A 123 -2.42 -27.80 -17.22
CA LYS A 123 -1.80 -28.00 -15.89
C LYS A 123 -1.03 -29.31 -15.70
N GLY A 124 -1.23 -30.30 -16.56
CA GLY A 124 -0.50 -31.57 -16.55
C GLY A 124 0.77 -31.59 -17.42
N GLN A 125 1.09 -30.51 -18.12
CA GLN A 125 2.25 -30.37 -19.01
C GLN A 125 2.91 -29.01 -18.74
N PRO A 126 3.94 -28.99 -17.87
CA PRO A 126 4.65 -27.76 -17.54
C PRO A 126 5.26 -27.06 -18.75
N THR A 127 5.51 -25.76 -18.62
CA THR A 127 6.28 -24.97 -19.60
C THR A 127 7.65 -24.60 -19.02
N THR A 128 8.69 -24.64 -19.85
CA THR A 128 10.05 -24.16 -19.51
C THR A 128 10.33 -22.77 -20.07
N ASP A 129 9.34 -22.13 -20.66
CA ASP A 129 9.46 -20.77 -21.20
C ASP A 129 9.61 -19.76 -20.07
N ARG A 130 10.72 -19.02 -20.08
CA ARG A 130 11.02 -17.98 -19.08
C ARG A 130 10.27 -16.69 -19.36
N ASP A 131 9.83 -16.49 -20.60
CA ASP A 131 9.19 -15.26 -21.07
C ASP A 131 7.64 -15.39 -21.02
N TRP A 132 7.14 -16.43 -20.34
CA TRP A 132 5.73 -16.82 -20.40
C TRP A 132 4.76 -15.74 -19.88
N ALA A 133 5.25 -14.86 -19.00
CA ALA A 133 4.50 -13.78 -18.36
C ALA A 133 4.88 -12.37 -18.86
N ASP A 134 5.66 -12.23 -19.93
CA ASP A 134 6.22 -10.96 -20.41
C ASP A 134 5.16 -9.88 -20.68
N ALA A 135 3.99 -10.27 -21.19
CA ALA A 135 2.90 -9.33 -21.44
C ALA A 135 2.43 -8.67 -20.14
N SER A 136 2.26 -9.46 -19.08
CA SER A 136 1.88 -8.97 -17.75
C SER A 136 3.02 -8.16 -17.11
N ILE A 137 4.27 -8.62 -17.23
CA ILE A 137 5.44 -7.91 -16.68
C ILE A 137 5.57 -6.52 -17.33
N SER A 138 5.60 -6.46 -18.66
CA SER A 138 5.73 -5.20 -19.41
C SER A 138 4.59 -4.23 -19.11
N TYR A 139 3.37 -4.76 -18.91
CA TYR A 139 2.22 -3.95 -18.56
C TYR A 139 2.29 -3.40 -17.13
N LEU A 140 2.77 -4.19 -16.17
CA LEU A 140 3.00 -3.73 -14.81
C LEU A 140 4.11 -2.67 -14.75
N ASP A 141 5.19 -2.82 -15.53
CA ASP A 141 6.21 -1.79 -15.66
C ASP A 141 5.64 -0.46 -16.17
N GLN A 142 4.76 -0.51 -17.17
CA GLN A 142 4.07 0.69 -17.66
C GLN A 142 3.19 1.34 -16.58
N ILE A 143 2.51 0.54 -15.75
CA ILE A 143 1.73 1.07 -14.63
C ILE A 143 2.66 1.72 -13.60
N VAL A 144 3.75 1.06 -13.20
CA VAL A 144 4.69 1.63 -12.23
C VAL A 144 5.33 2.92 -12.75
N GLU A 145 5.66 2.98 -14.04
CA GLU A 145 6.21 4.19 -14.67
C GLU A 145 5.19 5.34 -14.74
N GLN A 146 3.94 5.06 -15.11
CA GLN A 146 2.94 6.09 -15.39
C GLN A 146 2.16 6.54 -14.14
N GLU A 147 1.93 5.61 -13.22
CA GLU A 147 1.06 5.79 -12.06
C GLU A 147 1.82 5.71 -10.74
N GLY A 148 3.13 5.43 -10.76
CA GLY A 148 3.97 5.43 -9.58
C GLY A 148 4.27 6.84 -9.03
N PRO A 149 5.08 6.94 -7.96
CA PRO A 149 5.72 5.82 -7.27
C PRO A 149 4.73 4.99 -6.44
N PHE A 150 4.94 3.68 -6.39
CA PHE A 150 4.18 2.76 -5.53
C PHE A 150 5.01 2.39 -4.30
N HIS A 151 4.46 2.63 -3.11
CA HIS A 151 5.10 2.23 -1.86
C HIS A 151 5.05 0.70 -1.68
N ALA A 152 3.93 0.08 -2.05
CA ALA A 152 3.71 -1.35 -1.86
C ALA A 152 3.09 -2.02 -3.08
N ILE A 153 3.32 -3.33 -3.18
CA ILE A 153 2.57 -4.22 -4.08
C ILE A 153 1.80 -5.25 -3.27
N LEU A 154 0.53 -5.43 -3.63
CA LEU A 154 -0.39 -6.36 -2.99
C LEU A 154 -0.94 -7.32 -4.04
N GLY A 155 -1.00 -8.60 -3.72
CA GLY A 155 -1.56 -9.63 -4.59
C GLY A 155 -2.52 -10.54 -3.86
N TYR A 156 -3.59 -10.95 -4.54
CA TYR A 156 -4.51 -11.99 -4.07
C TYR A 156 -4.52 -13.19 -5.03
N SER A 157 -4.44 -14.41 -4.51
CA SER A 157 -4.50 -15.64 -5.30
C SER A 157 -3.46 -15.65 -6.44
N GLN A 158 -3.86 -15.68 -7.71
CA GLN A 158 -2.92 -15.59 -8.82
C GLN A 158 -2.18 -14.24 -8.88
N GLY A 159 -2.80 -13.13 -8.44
CA GLY A 159 -2.11 -11.85 -8.31
C GLY A 159 -0.96 -11.92 -7.30
N ALA A 160 -1.12 -12.69 -6.22
CA ALA A 160 -0.02 -12.99 -5.31
C ALA A 160 1.05 -13.87 -5.99
N ALA A 161 0.65 -14.90 -6.75
CA ALA A 161 1.59 -15.72 -7.51
C ALA A 161 2.42 -14.91 -8.54
N MET A 162 1.84 -13.83 -9.08
CA MET A 162 2.49 -12.94 -10.04
C MET A 162 3.58 -12.07 -9.42
N ILE A 163 3.49 -11.71 -8.14
CA ILE A 163 4.47 -10.83 -7.48
C ILE A 163 5.91 -11.34 -7.59
N PRO A 164 6.26 -12.57 -7.17
CA PRO A 164 7.64 -13.06 -7.29
C PRO A 164 8.08 -13.19 -8.74
N VAL A 165 7.16 -13.48 -9.68
CA VAL A 165 7.46 -13.45 -11.11
C VAL A 165 7.83 -12.03 -11.55
N TYR A 166 7.07 -11.03 -11.12
CA TYR A 166 7.32 -9.64 -11.47
C TYR A 166 8.64 -9.13 -10.88
N LEU A 167 8.86 -9.32 -9.58
CA LEU A 167 10.08 -8.89 -8.89
C LEU A 167 11.35 -9.57 -9.42
N ALA A 168 11.25 -10.81 -9.91
CA ALA A 168 12.40 -11.51 -10.49
C ALA A 168 12.74 -11.06 -11.92
N ASN A 169 11.84 -10.33 -12.60
CA ASN A 169 11.97 -9.94 -14.00
C ASN A 169 11.94 -8.42 -14.23
N SER A 170 11.84 -7.62 -13.17
CA SER A 170 11.75 -6.15 -13.23
C SER A 170 12.77 -5.51 -12.31
N GLU A 171 13.23 -4.32 -12.68
CA GLU A 171 14.08 -3.46 -11.83
C GLU A 171 13.25 -2.63 -10.84
N ASN A 172 11.91 -2.68 -10.93
CA ASN A 172 11.02 -1.97 -10.03
C ASN A 172 11.03 -2.61 -8.64
N THR A 173 11.14 -1.76 -7.62
CA THR A 173 11.20 -2.18 -6.21
C THR A 173 10.02 -1.60 -5.43
N PHE A 174 9.70 -2.25 -4.30
CA PHE A 174 8.62 -1.82 -3.41
C PHE A 174 9.11 -1.92 -1.97
N GLU A 175 8.72 -0.96 -1.14
CA GLU A 175 9.07 -0.94 0.29
C GLU A 175 8.37 -2.03 1.10
N LYS A 176 7.20 -2.49 0.60
CA LYS A 176 6.39 -3.55 1.20
C LYS A 176 5.77 -4.45 0.13
N VAL A 177 5.75 -5.74 0.42
CA VAL A 177 5.07 -6.75 -0.39
C VAL A 177 4.00 -7.45 0.45
N LEU A 178 2.77 -7.52 -0.06
CA LEU A 178 1.65 -8.19 0.61
C LEU A 178 1.08 -9.30 -0.28
N MET A 179 1.16 -10.55 0.17
CA MET A 179 0.71 -11.71 -0.59
C MET A 179 -0.40 -12.45 0.18
N TYR A 180 -1.61 -12.43 -0.36
CA TYR A 180 -2.79 -13.06 0.25
C TYR A 180 -3.23 -14.29 -0.55
N ASN A 181 -3.22 -15.46 0.12
CA ASN A 181 -3.65 -16.75 -0.41
C ASN A 181 -3.02 -17.10 -1.77
N GLY A 182 -1.73 -16.76 -1.91
CA GLY A 182 -0.95 -16.99 -3.12
C GLY A 182 -0.42 -18.41 -3.24
N TYR A 183 0.25 -18.67 -4.36
CA TYR A 183 0.95 -19.92 -4.65
C TYR A 183 2.15 -19.63 -5.55
N LEU A 184 3.13 -20.54 -5.61
CA LEU A 184 4.19 -20.47 -6.62
C LEU A 184 3.72 -21.13 -7.92
N PRO A 185 4.00 -20.57 -9.10
CA PRO A 185 3.56 -21.12 -10.39
C PRO A 185 4.41 -22.34 -10.80
N THR A 186 4.32 -23.44 -10.05
CA THR A 186 5.22 -24.61 -10.19
C THR A 186 5.08 -25.37 -11.51
N THR A 187 4.03 -25.12 -12.29
CA THR A 187 3.87 -25.66 -13.66
C THR A 187 4.56 -24.80 -14.72
N HIS A 188 5.17 -23.69 -14.31
CA HIS A 188 5.90 -22.74 -15.17
C HIS A 188 7.37 -22.77 -14.75
N GLU A 189 8.04 -23.87 -15.07
CA GLU A 189 9.41 -24.17 -14.66
C GLU A 189 10.38 -23.05 -15.07
N GLY A 190 10.20 -22.46 -16.27
CA GLY A 190 11.03 -21.32 -16.71
C GLY A 190 10.88 -20.07 -15.83
N LEU A 191 9.67 -19.77 -15.37
CA LEU A 191 9.42 -18.67 -14.42
C LEU A 191 9.99 -19.00 -13.04
N MET A 192 9.84 -20.26 -12.61
CA MET A 192 10.40 -20.73 -11.34
C MET A 192 11.92 -20.67 -11.32
N ASP A 193 12.59 -21.00 -12.43
CA ASP A 193 14.04 -20.85 -12.57
C ASP A 193 14.46 -19.39 -12.36
N THR A 194 13.76 -18.43 -12.98
CA THR A 194 14.03 -17.00 -12.77
C THR A 194 13.80 -16.55 -11.33
N ILE A 195 12.71 -16.99 -10.70
CA ILE A 195 12.44 -16.69 -9.28
C ILE A 195 13.56 -17.23 -8.38
N ASN A 196 13.99 -18.48 -8.61
CA ASN A 196 15.03 -19.11 -7.80
C ASN A 196 16.40 -18.44 -7.98
N GLU A 197 16.71 -17.96 -9.19
CA GLU A 197 17.93 -17.21 -9.49
C GLU A 197 17.94 -15.81 -8.84
N ALA A 198 16.79 -15.14 -8.77
CA ALA A 198 16.64 -13.84 -8.12
C ALA A 198 16.57 -13.92 -6.58
N ALA A 199 16.20 -15.07 -6.03
CA ALA A 199 16.07 -15.27 -4.60
C ALA A 199 17.43 -15.28 -3.86
N PRO A 200 17.49 -14.86 -2.59
CA PRO A 200 16.38 -14.31 -1.80
C PRO A 200 16.05 -12.85 -2.19
N PHE A 201 14.76 -12.54 -2.23
CA PHE A 201 14.27 -11.16 -2.36
C PHE A 201 14.61 -10.35 -1.10
N SER A 202 14.89 -9.06 -1.28
CA SER A 202 15.28 -8.16 -0.20
C SER A 202 14.09 -7.41 0.41
N GLU A 203 13.00 -7.35 -0.35
CA GLU A 203 11.76 -6.65 -0.04
C GLU A 203 11.05 -7.32 1.14
N PRO A 204 10.73 -6.57 2.21
CA PRO A 204 9.97 -7.10 3.33
C PRO A 204 8.58 -7.56 2.88
N ALA A 205 8.31 -8.86 3.02
CA ALA A 205 7.07 -9.48 2.58
C ALA A 205 6.21 -9.99 3.74
N MET A 206 4.92 -9.65 3.71
CA MET A 206 3.88 -10.30 4.49
C MET A 206 3.21 -11.37 3.62
N VAL A 207 3.28 -12.63 4.05
CA VAL A 207 2.60 -13.75 3.37
C VAL A 207 1.50 -14.28 4.27
N PHE A 208 0.26 -14.18 3.81
CA PHE A 208 -0.91 -14.74 4.46
C PHE A 208 -1.46 -15.90 3.62
N SER A 209 -1.59 -17.07 4.24
CA SER A 209 -2.22 -18.24 3.62
C SER A 209 -3.23 -18.82 4.60
N GLY A 210 -4.51 -18.86 4.19
CA GLY A 210 -5.61 -19.48 4.92
C GLY A 210 -6.20 -20.70 4.23
#